data_AF-A0A964VPE1-F1
#
_entry.id   AF-A0A964VPE1-F1
#
_cell.length_a   1.000
_cell.length_b   1.000
_cell.length_c   1.000
_cell.angle_alpha   90.00
_cell.angle_beta   90.00
_cell.angle_gamma   90.00
#
_symmetry.space_group_name_H-M   'P 1'
#
loop_
_entity.id
_entity.type
_entity.pdbx_description
1 polymer ?
#
loop_
_entity_poly.entity_id
_entity_poly.type
_entity_poly.pdbx_seq_one_letter_code
_entity_poly.pdbx_strand_id
1 'polypeptide(L)'
;MNTLAHALRREARVAFSRHAQPVWFRILKWTTILAGVALFHDRAWFWWTLASLAVAGTLVHFLYRRKTKVWTRAWGGWNDLAAGRD
;
A
#
# COMPACT_ATOMS: atom_id res chain seq x y z
N MET A 1 10.96 22.61 -3.58
CA MET A 1 10.87 22.66 -2.09
C MET A 1 10.19 21.39 -1.63
N ASN A 2 10.93 20.51 -0.95
CA ASN A 2 10.48 19.17 -0.59
C ASN A 2 9.54 19.21 0.61
N THR A 3 8.28 19.52 0.40
CA THR A 3 7.29 19.33 1.45
C THR A 3 6.98 17.83 1.53
N LEU A 4 7.12 17.25 2.71
CA LEU A 4 6.71 15.88 3.04
C LEU A 4 5.33 15.52 2.44
N ALA A 5 4.45 16.51 2.31
CA ALA A 5 3.18 16.43 1.61
C ALA A 5 3.27 15.93 0.16
N HIS A 6 4.22 16.40 -0.66
CA HIS A 6 4.38 15.91 -2.03
C HIS A 6 4.85 14.46 -2.07
N ALA A 7 5.77 14.09 -1.18
CA ALA A 7 6.22 12.71 -1.02
C ALA A 7 5.03 11.81 -0.63
N LEU A 8 4.28 12.19 0.41
CA LEU A 8 3.09 11.46 0.86
C LEU A 8 2.02 11.35 -0.23
N ARG A 9 1.78 12.42 -1.00
CA ARG A 9 0.79 12.41 -2.09
C ARG A 9 1.19 11.50 -3.25
N ARG A 10 2.48 11.46 -3.59
CA ARG A 10 3.03 10.52 -4.58
C ARG A 10 2.94 9.09 -4.07
N GLU A 11 3.28 8.86 -2.81
CA GLU A 11 3.16 7.54 -2.17
C GLU A 11 1.72 7.05 -2.13
N ALA A 12 0.77 7.92 -1.77
CA ALA A 12 -0.65 7.63 -1.82
C ALA A 12 -1.10 7.32 -3.27
N ARG A 13 -0.69 8.11 -4.26
CA ARG A 13 -1.03 7.85 -5.67
C ARG A 13 -0.55 6.49 -6.13
N VAL A 14 0.66 6.08 -5.75
CA VAL A 14 1.21 4.76 -6.09
C VAL A 14 0.48 3.66 -5.31
N ALA A 15 0.33 3.79 -4.00
CA ALA A 15 -0.34 2.80 -3.16
C ALA A 15 -1.82 2.57 -3.53
N PHE A 16 -2.51 3.62 -3.96
CA PHE A 16 -3.92 3.57 -4.37
C PHE A 16 -4.14 3.43 -5.88
N SER A 17 -3.07 3.44 -6.68
CA SER A 17 -3.18 3.25 -8.13
C SER A 17 -3.85 1.92 -8.46
N ARG A 18 -4.76 1.95 -9.44
CA ARG A 18 -5.40 0.75 -9.99
C ARG A 18 -4.39 -0.16 -10.71
N HIS A 19 -3.26 0.40 -11.15
CA HIS A 19 -2.18 -0.36 -11.78
C HIS A 19 -1.19 -0.97 -10.77
N ALA A 20 -1.14 -0.46 -9.54
CA ALA A 20 -0.23 -0.97 -8.52
C ALA A 20 -0.72 -2.28 -7.88
N GLN A 21 -2.02 -2.57 -7.97
CA GLN A 21 -2.61 -3.77 -7.39
C GLN A 21 -3.54 -4.44 -8.41
N PRO A 22 -3.25 -5.68 -8.83
CA PRO A 22 -4.12 -6.44 -9.71
C PRO A 22 -5.56 -6.49 -9.20
N VAL A 23 -6.54 -6.45 -10.12
CA VAL A 23 -7.97 -6.44 -9.76
C VAL A 23 -8.34 -7.69 -8.95
N TRP A 24 -7.82 -8.87 -9.31
CA TRP A 24 -8.06 -10.11 -8.57
C TRP A 24 -7.57 -10.01 -7.12
N PHE A 25 -6.42 -9.36 -6.88
CA PHE A 25 -5.86 -9.21 -5.54
C PHE A 25 -6.71 -8.24 -4.71
N ARG A 26 -7.26 -7.19 -5.33
CA ARG A 26 -8.23 -6.30 -4.66
C ARG A 26 -9.48 -7.03 -4.24
N ILE A 27 -10.07 -7.83 -5.14
CA ILE A 27 -11.26 -8.62 -4.86
C ILE A 27 -10.97 -9.58 -3.70
N LEU A 28 -9.93 -10.40 -3.82
CA LEU A 28 -9.56 -11.36 -2.78
C LEU A 28 -9.35 -10.70 -1.42
N LYS A 29 -8.54 -9.62 -1.37
CA LYS A 29 -8.28 -8.87 -0.14
C LYS A 29 -9.56 -8.41 0.55
N TRP A 30 -10.47 -7.78 -0.20
CA TRP A 30 -11.70 -7.24 0.37
C TRP A 30 -12.67 -8.35 0.76
N THR A 31 -12.81 -9.40 -0.05
CA THR A 31 -13.64 -10.56 0.30
C THR A 31 -13.16 -11.22 1.59
N THR A 32 -11.85 -11.43 1.75
CA THR A 32 -11.28 -12.01 2.99
C THR A 32 -11.51 -11.12 4.20
N ILE A 33 -11.32 -9.80 4.08
CA ILE A 33 -11.55 -8.85 5.19
C ILE A 33 -13.04 -8.85 5.58
N LEU A 34 -13.94 -8.73 4.61
CA LEU A 34 -15.38 -8.68 4.87
C LEU A 34 -15.89 -10.00 5.47
N ALA A 35 -15.45 -11.14 4.95
CA ALA A 35 -15.78 -12.45 5.53
C ALA A 35 -15.25 -12.58 6.97
N GLY A 36 -14.01 -12.14 7.21
CA GLY A 36 -13.44 -12.14 8.57
C GLY A 36 -14.23 -11.26 9.53
N VAL A 37 -14.60 -10.04 9.12
CA VAL A 37 -15.44 -9.14 9.92
C VAL A 37 -16.80 -9.79 10.20
N ALA A 38 -17.47 -10.32 9.18
CA ALA A 38 -18.78 -10.94 9.33
C ALA A 38 -18.76 -12.10 10.35
N LEU A 39 -17.69 -12.89 10.39
CA LEU A 39 -17.56 -14.05 11.27
C LEU A 39 -17.00 -13.72 12.67
N PHE A 40 -16.17 -12.68 12.79
CA PHE A 40 -15.35 -12.46 13.99
C PHE A 40 -15.42 -11.04 14.58
N HIS A 41 -16.38 -10.19 14.17
CA HIS A 41 -16.48 -8.80 14.65
C HIS A 41 -16.57 -8.67 16.18
N ASP A 42 -17.20 -9.62 16.89
CA ASP A 42 -17.31 -9.61 18.35
C ASP A 42 -16.01 -9.95 19.08
N ARG A 43 -14.98 -10.41 18.37
CA ARG A 43 -13.74 -10.90 18.97
C ARG A 43 -12.66 -9.82 18.92
N ALA A 44 -12.26 -9.33 20.08
CA ALA A 44 -11.19 -8.32 20.19
C ALA A 44 -9.87 -8.75 19.53
N TRP A 45 -9.51 -10.04 19.58
CA TRP A 45 -8.29 -10.57 18.97
C TRP A 45 -8.28 -10.43 17.43
N PHE A 46 -9.46 -10.46 16.80
CA PHE A 46 -9.58 -10.30 15.34
C PHE A 46 -9.17 -8.89 14.92
N TRP A 47 -9.65 -7.87 15.65
CA TRP A 47 -9.27 -6.47 15.41
C TRP A 47 -7.78 -6.22 15.64
N TRP A 48 -7.20 -6.79 16.71
CA TRP A 48 -5.75 -6.71 16.94
C TRP A 48 -4.94 -7.39 15.85
N THR A 49 -5.40 -8.53 15.34
CA THR A 49 -4.77 -9.22 14.21
C THR A 49 -4.83 -8.37 12.95
N LEU A 50 -6.00 -7.80 12.63
CA LEU A 50 -6.19 -6.97 11.46
C LEU A 50 -5.33 -5.70 11.51
N ALA A 51 -5.28 -5.04 12.67
CA ALA A 51 -4.42 -3.88 12.90
C ALA A 51 -2.94 -4.24 12.77
N SER A 52 -2.51 -5.37 13.35
CA SER A 52 -1.13 -5.84 13.28
C SER A 52 -0.71 -6.16 11.84
N LEU A 53 -1.58 -6.79 11.05
CA LEU A 53 -1.34 -7.05 9.62
C LEU A 53 -1.21 -5.75 8.82
N ALA A 54 -2.05 -4.75 9.09
CA ALA A 54 -1.98 -3.45 8.43
C ALA A 54 -0.65 -2.74 8.74
N VAL A 55 -0.23 -2.74 10.02
CA VAL A 55 1.05 -2.16 10.44
C VAL A 55 2.23 -2.92 9.82
N ALA A 56 2.25 -4.25 9.91
CA ALA A 56 3.31 -5.07 9.37
C ALA A 56 3.43 -4.92 7.84
N GLY A 57 2.31 -4.95 7.11
CA GLY A 57 2.30 -4.73 5.66
C GLY A 57 2.83 -3.34 5.28
N THR A 58 2.48 -2.31 6.07
CA THR A 58 2.98 -0.95 5.87
C THR A 58 4.49 -0.86 6.14
N LEU A 59 4.98 -1.47 7.22
CA LEU A 59 6.41 -1.52 7.53
C LEU A 59 7.19 -2.27 6.45
N VAL A 60 6.70 -3.44 6.03
CA VAL A 60 7.30 -4.21 4.92
C VAL A 60 7.32 -3.38 3.65
N HIS A 61 6.24 -2.67 3.33
CA HIS A 61 6.19 -1.76 2.19
C HIS A 61 7.30 -0.72 2.28
N PHE A 62 7.42 0.00 3.40
CA PHE A 62 8.46 1.03 3.58
C PHE A 62 9.88 0.45 3.58
N LEU A 63 10.11 -0.70 4.23
CA LEU A 63 11.41 -1.37 4.26
C LEU A 63 11.84 -1.82 2.87
N TYR A 64 10.93 -2.47 2.14
CA TYR A 64 11.18 -2.88 0.76
C TYR A 64 11.46 -1.67 -0.13
N ARG A 65 10.65 -0.61 0.00
CA ARG A 65 10.80 0.67 -0.72
C ARG A 65 12.15 1.34 -0.44
N ARG A 66 12.62 1.32 0.80
CA ARG A 66 13.93 1.83 1.21
C ARG A 66 15.07 0.98 0.61
N LYS A 67 14.96 -0.35 0.67
CA LYS A 67 16.00 -1.27 0.20
C LYS A 67 16.15 -1.29 -1.32
N THR A 68 15.04 -1.22 -2.05
CA THR A 68 15.04 -1.28 -3.52
C THR A 68 15.29 0.06 -4.20
N LYS A 69 15.56 1.14 -3.44
CA LYS A 69 15.73 2.51 -3.94
C LYS A 69 14.57 2.96 -4.84
N VAL A 70 13.39 2.38 -4.68
CA VAL A 70 12.19 2.68 -5.49
C VAL A 70 11.76 4.14 -5.37
N TRP A 71 12.13 4.82 -4.28
CA TRP A 71 11.94 6.27 -4.17
C TRP A 71 12.62 7.06 -5.31
N THR A 72 13.68 6.50 -5.90
CA THR A 72 14.52 7.13 -6.94
C THR A 72 14.43 6.46 -8.33
N ARG A 73 13.64 5.39 -8.49
CA ARG A 73 13.46 4.71 -9.79
C ARG A 73 12.01 4.28 -10.02
N ALA A 74 11.57 4.44 -11.26
CA ALA A 74 10.37 3.87 -11.85
C ALA A 74 10.14 2.39 -11.44
N TRP A 75 8.92 2.04 -11.03
CA TRP A 75 8.58 0.70 -10.54
C TRP A 75 8.27 -0.23 -11.71
N GLY A 76 8.97 -1.37 -11.86
CA GLY A 76 8.54 -2.50 -12.68
C GLY A 76 7.78 -2.17 -13.99
N GLY A 77 8.37 -1.36 -14.88
CA GLY A 77 7.75 -0.98 -16.16
C GLY A 77 6.91 0.31 -16.16
N TRP A 78 6.75 0.97 -15.02
CA TRP A 78 6.07 2.26 -14.89
C TRP A 78 7.07 3.42 -14.96
N ASN A 79 7.12 4.11 -16.09
CA ASN A 79 8.04 5.23 -16.33
C ASN A 79 7.52 6.56 -15.72
N ASP A 80 7.42 6.63 -14.39
CA ASP A 80 7.01 7.86 -13.68
C ASP A 80 8.16 8.89 -13.54
N LEU A 81 9.17 8.83 -14.41
CA LEU A 81 10.25 9.82 -14.48
C LEU A 81 9.84 11.13 -15.18
N ALA A 82 8.69 11.16 -15.86
CA ALA A 82 8.16 12.37 -16.48
C ALA A 82 7.56 13.35 -15.46
N ALA A 83 6.94 12.86 -14.38
CA ALA A 83 6.25 13.73 -13.40
C ALA A 83 7.18 14.44 -12.39
N GLY A 84 8.50 14.43 -12.64
CA GLY A 84 9.50 15.10 -11.83
C GLY A 84 10.41 16.03 -12.64
N ARG A 85 10.03 16.38 -13.87
CA ARG A 85 10.82 17.24 -14.77
C ARG A 85 10.01 18.41 -15.35
N ASP A 86 9.06 18.92 -14.57
CA ASP A 86 8.29 20.13 -14.84
C ASP A 86 8.01 20.84 -13.52
#